data_AF-A0A7Y2ZXW4-F1
#
_entry.id   AF-A0A7Y2ZXW4-F1
#
_cell.length_a   1.000
_cell.length_b   1.000
_cell.length_c   1.000
_cell.angle_alpha   90.00
_cell.angle_beta   90.00
_cell.angle_gamma   90.00
#
_symmetry.space_group_name_H-M   'P 1'
#
loop_
_entity.id
_entity.type
_entity.pdbx_description
1 polymer ?
#
loop_
_entity_poly.entity_id
_entity_poly.type
_entity_poly.pdbx_seq_one_letter_code
_entity_poly.pdbx_strand_id
1 'polypeptide(L)'
;MLKISSTITKPIPKKNTYRNYSYVLGYFQIEFGDREIDSITPDDILEFLNEITANAKQTTKRLRYSNIKSFFNHIQSTSLPSLNNPCDSPTLKKTFRSRGAKLWPMIEKDIIDEIIFRTE
;
A
#
# COMPACT_ATOMS: atom_id res chain seq x y z
N MET A 1 20.65 -17.63 34.40
CA MET A 1 21.39 -16.75 33.47
C MET A 1 21.11 -17.24 32.05
N LEU A 2 20.15 -16.63 31.34
CA LEU A 2 19.83 -16.98 29.95
C LEU A 2 19.77 -15.66 29.16
N LYS A 3 20.87 -15.34 28.46
CA LYS A 3 20.89 -14.29 27.45
C LYS A 3 20.38 -14.90 26.15
N ILE A 4 19.12 -14.66 25.81
CA ILE A 4 18.64 -14.84 24.44
C ILE A 4 19.05 -13.58 23.68
N SER A 5 20.24 -13.60 23.08
CA SER A 5 20.61 -12.61 22.07
C SER A 5 19.99 -13.05 20.76
N SER A 6 18.76 -12.64 20.47
CA SER A 6 18.25 -12.68 19.10
C SER A 6 18.73 -11.42 18.39
N THR A 7 19.88 -11.52 17.73
CA THR A 7 20.29 -10.56 16.70
C THR A 7 19.36 -10.75 15.49
N ILE A 8 18.12 -10.24 15.61
CA ILE A 8 17.23 -10.07 14.47
C ILE A 8 17.79 -8.89 13.69
N THR A 9 18.69 -9.16 12.75
CA THR A 9 19.04 -8.19 11.72
C THR A 9 17.75 -7.91 10.97
N LYS A 10 17.06 -6.81 11.33
CA LYS A 10 15.82 -6.41 10.66
C LYS A 10 16.13 -6.33 9.16
N PRO A 11 15.41 -7.06 8.29
CA PRO A 11 15.70 -7.06 6.87
C PRO A 11 15.57 -5.63 6.34
N ILE A 12 16.64 -5.13 5.73
CA ILE A 12 16.67 -3.78 5.18
C ILE A 12 15.67 -3.74 4.02
N PRO A 13 14.65 -2.86 4.04
CA PRO A 13 13.67 -2.80 2.98
C PRO A 13 14.34 -2.40 1.67
N LYS A 14 13.92 -3.04 0.56
CA LYS A 14 14.38 -2.66 -0.78
C LYS A 14 14.05 -1.19 -1.04
N LYS A 15 14.91 -0.50 -1.81
CA LYS A 15 14.73 0.92 -2.18
C LYS A 15 13.33 1.25 -2.70
N ASN A 16 12.76 0.37 -3.52
CA ASN A 16 11.41 0.55 -4.07
C ASN A 16 10.32 0.44 -2.99
N THR A 17 10.49 -0.43 -2.00
CA THR A 17 9.57 -0.55 -0.86
C THR A 17 9.58 0.75 -0.05
N TYR A 18 10.77 1.27 0.27
CA TYR A 18 10.90 2.55 0.97
C TYR A 18 10.22 3.67 0.19
N ARG A 19 10.54 3.84 -1.10
CA ARG A 19 9.91 4.83 -1.98
C ARG A 19 8.38 4.73 -2.00
N ASN A 20 7.84 3.51 -2.02
CA ASN A 20 6.40 3.29 -2.04
C ASN A 20 5.71 3.76 -0.75
N TYR A 21 6.31 3.49 0.41
CA TYR A 21 5.80 3.96 1.70
C TYR A 21 5.99 5.48 1.85
N SER A 22 7.20 5.99 1.60
CA SER A 22 7.52 7.42 1.72
C SER A 22 6.60 8.30 0.89
N TYR A 23 6.22 7.85 -0.31
CA TYR A 23 5.27 8.59 -1.14
C TYR A 23 3.95 8.81 -0.39
N VAL A 24 3.29 7.73 0.05
CA VAL A 24 1.94 7.82 0.63
C VAL A 24 1.97 8.47 2.01
N LEU A 25 2.93 8.07 2.85
CA LEU A 25 3.06 8.60 4.20
C LEU A 25 3.53 10.05 4.22
N GLY A 26 4.27 10.50 3.20
CA GLY A 26 4.62 11.90 3.04
C GLY A 26 3.38 12.78 2.84
N TYR A 27 2.48 12.41 1.92
CA TYR A 27 1.21 13.13 1.75
C TYR A 27 0.33 13.03 2.99
N PHE A 28 0.25 11.84 3.60
CA PHE A 28 -0.53 11.64 4.82
C PHE A 28 -0.06 12.55 5.97
N GLN A 29 1.25 12.71 6.14
CA GLN A 29 1.81 13.61 7.15
C GLN A 29 1.48 15.08 6.85
N ILE A 30 1.48 15.49 5.59
CA ILE A 30 1.13 16.87 5.20
C ILE A 30 -0.34 17.17 5.55
N GLU A 31 -1.23 16.19 5.33
CA GLU A 31 -2.67 16.39 5.48
C GLU A 31 -3.20 16.17 6.91
N PHE A 32 -2.65 15.18 7.62
CA PHE A 32 -3.13 14.78 8.95
C PHE A 32 -2.09 14.97 10.06
N GLY A 33 -0.92 15.54 9.76
CA GLY A 33 0.19 15.62 10.71
C GLY A 33 -0.09 16.40 11.99
N ASP A 34 -1.02 17.36 11.93
CA ASP A 34 -1.44 18.18 13.07
C ASP A 34 -2.67 17.63 13.80
N ARG A 35 -3.22 16.49 13.36
CA ARG A 35 -4.37 15.82 13.97
C ARG A 35 -3.93 14.66 14.85
N GLU A 36 -4.70 14.38 15.90
CA GLU A 36 -4.53 13.16 16.67
C GLU A 36 -4.88 11.94 15.81
N ILE A 37 -4.08 10.87 15.92
CA ILE A 37 -4.18 9.71 15.03
C ILE A 37 -5.52 8.97 15.14
N ASP A 38 -6.14 8.98 16.31
CA ASP A 38 -7.44 8.37 16.62
C ASP A 38 -8.63 9.25 16.22
N SER A 39 -8.40 10.53 15.93
CA SER A 39 -9.42 11.43 15.36
C SER A 39 -9.67 11.21 13.86
N ILE A 40 -8.83 10.40 13.19
CA ILE A 40 -8.90 10.17 11.75
C ILE A 40 -9.96 9.12 11.44
N THR A 41 -10.98 9.51 10.68
CA THR A 41 -12.15 8.69 10.38
C THR A 41 -11.97 7.87 9.10
N PRO A 42 -12.80 6.83 8.86
CA PRO A 42 -12.81 6.12 7.59
C PRO A 42 -13.12 7.01 6.38
N ASP A 43 -13.92 8.07 6.56
CA ASP A 43 -14.28 8.99 5.48
C ASP A 43 -13.11 9.91 5.13
N ASP A 44 -12.36 10.40 6.13
CA ASP A 44 -11.09 11.12 5.92
C ASP A 44 -10.13 10.28 5.07
N ILE A 45 -9.95 9.00 5.42
CA ILE A 45 -9.07 8.08 4.66
C ILE A 45 -9.58 7.82 3.24
N LEU A 46 -10.90 7.76 3.05
CA LEU A 46 -11.51 7.54 1.74
C LEU A 46 -11.26 8.74 0.84
N GLU A 47 -11.49 9.95 1.34
CA GLU A 47 -11.26 11.21 0.63
C GLU A 47 -9.78 11.34 0.26
N PHE A 48 -8.89 11.23 1.24
CA PHE A 48 -7.43 11.25 1.04
C PHE A 48 -6.98 10.29 -0.05
N LEU A 49 -7.35 9.01 0.06
CA LEU A 49 -6.92 7.99 -0.89
C LEU A 49 -7.52 8.22 -2.28
N ASN A 50 -8.74 8.77 -2.39
CA ASN A 50 -9.32 9.11 -3.68
C ASN A 50 -8.57 10.25 -4.35
N GLU A 51 -8.15 11.27 -3.60
CA GLU A 51 -7.37 12.39 -4.12
C GLU A 51 -6.00 11.92 -4.64
N ILE A 52 -5.19 11.30 -3.77
CA ILE A 52 -3.82 10.89 -4.14
C ILE A 52 -3.78 9.75 -5.16
N THR A 53 -4.93 9.15 -5.47
CA THR A 53 -5.06 8.08 -6.48
C THR A 53 -6.09 8.35 -7.57
N ALA A 54 -6.51 9.59 -7.79
CA ALA A 54 -7.59 9.96 -8.71
C ALA A 54 -7.46 9.26 -10.08
N ASN A 55 -6.28 9.37 -10.69
CA ASN A 55 -5.98 8.82 -12.03
C ASN A 55 -5.22 7.47 -12.00
N ALA A 56 -5.14 6.82 -10.85
CA ALA A 56 -4.35 5.61 -10.70
C ALA A 56 -5.15 4.34 -11.03
N LYS A 57 -4.46 3.33 -11.57
CA LYS A 57 -5.01 1.97 -11.76
C LYS A 57 -5.39 1.36 -10.40
N GLN A 58 -6.38 0.45 -10.39
CA GLN A 58 -6.86 -0.21 -9.17
C GLN A 58 -5.73 -0.89 -8.37
N THR A 59 -4.73 -1.46 -9.04
CA THR A 59 -3.57 -2.08 -8.39
C THR A 59 -2.78 -1.07 -7.56
N THR A 60 -2.56 0.13 -8.10
CA THR A 60 -1.93 1.24 -7.38
C THR A 60 -2.81 1.75 -6.25
N LYS A 61 -4.13 1.89 -6.47
CA LYS A 61 -5.08 2.28 -5.40
C LYS A 61 -5.02 1.29 -4.24
N ARG A 62 -5.07 -0.01 -4.53
CA ARG A 62 -4.91 -1.10 -3.55
C ARG A 62 -3.60 -1.00 -2.79
N LEU A 63 -2.49 -0.75 -3.49
CA LEU A 63 -1.17 -0.63 -2.86
C LEU A 63 -1.13 0.57 -1.89
N ARG A 64 -1.66 1.74 -2.29
CA ARG A 64 -1.68 2.93 -1.43
C ARG A 64 -2.52 2.70 -0.18
N TYR A 65 -3.71 2.13 -0.35
CA TYR A 65 -4.56 1.69 0.75
C TYR A 65 -3.84 0.71 1.68
N SER A 66 -3.13 -0.28 1.14
CA SER A 66 -2.38 -1.26 1.94
C SER A 66 -1.27 -0.62 2.77
N ASN A 67 -0.60 0.39 2.24
CA ASN A 67 0.44 1.13 2.97
C ASN A 67 -0.17 1.86 4.18
N ILE A 68 -1.27 2.62 3.99
CA ILE A 68 -1.96 3.32 5.08
C ILE A 68 -2.49 2.33 6.11
N LYS A 69 -3.19 1.27 5.66
CA LYS A 69 -3.67 0.22 6.57
C LYS A 69 -2.56 -0.35 7.45
N SER A 70 -1.40 -0.63 6.85
CA SER A 70 -0.26 -1.20 7.58
C SER A 70 0.34 -0.22 8.58
N PHE A 71 0.33 1.08 8.26
CA PHE A 71 0.74 2.13 9.19
C PHE A 71 -0.15 2.17 10.44
N PHE A 72 -1.47 2.19 10.28
CA PHE A 72 -2.39 2.12 11.43
C PHE A 72 -2.26 0.82 12.23
N ASN A 73 -2.09 -0.33 11.55
CA ASN A 73 -1.79 -1.60 12.24
C ASN A 73 -0.49 -1.54 13.05
N HIS A 74 0.52 -0.84 12.53
CA HIS A 74 1.78 -0.68 13.25
C HIS A 74 1.62 0.17 14.50
N ILE A 75 0.89 1.28 14.42
CA ILE A 75 0.59 2.12 15.59
C ILE A 75 -0.23 1.34 16.63
N GLN A 76 -1.24 0.61 16.17
CA GLN A 76 -2.07 -0.23 17.04
C GLN A 76 -1.22 -1.28 17.79
N SER A 77 -0.29 -1.93 17.09
CA SER A 77 0.55 -2.98 17.69
C SER A 77 1.68 -2.48 18.58
N THR A 78 2.09 -1.21 18.46
CA THR A 78 3.28 -0.69 19.16
C THR A 78 2.99 0.38 20.19
N SER A 79 2.02 1.25 19.94
CA SER A 79 1.89 2.53 20.66
C SER A 79 0.48 2.76 21.21
N LEU A 80 -0.57 2.40 20.46
CA LEU A 80 -1.96 2.66 20.84
C LEU A 80 -2.88 1.47 20.55
N PRO A 81 -2.91 0.44 21.42
CA PRO A 81 -3.69 -0.79 21.18
C PRO A 81 -5.21 -0.58 21.07
N SER A 82 -5.75 0.48 21.66
CA SER A 82 -7.17 0.85 21.57
C SER A 82 -7.54 1.50 20.23
N LEU A 83 -6.56 1.85 19.39
CA LEU A 83 -6.80 2.46 18.09
C LEU A 83 -7.55 1.47 17.20
N ASN A 84 -8.73 1.88 16.74
CA ASN A 84 -9.45 1.18 15.69
C ASN A 84 -8.91 1.63 14.34
N ASN A 85 -8.42 0.69 13.52
CA ASN A 85 -7.89 1.03 12.21
C ASN A 85 -9.02 1.55 11.30
N PRO A 86 -9.00 2.83 10.86
CA PRO A 86 -10.06 3.37 10.01
C PRO A 86 -10.17 2.63 8.68
N CYS A 87 -9.07 2.03 8.21
CA CYS A 87 -9.05 1.21 6.99
C CYS A 87 -9.85 -0.10 7.11
N ASP A 88 -10.26 -0.52 8.31
CA ASP A 88 -11.03 -1.76 8.47
C ASP A 88 -12.53 -1.63 8.13
N SER A 89 -12.98 -0.41 7.85
CA SER A 89 -14.30 -0.12 7.29
C SER A 89 -14.63 -1.00 6.07
N PRO A 90 -15.84 -1.61 6.00
CA PRO A 90 -16.29 -2.36 4.83
C PRO A 90 -16.25 -1.55 3.53
N THR A 91 -16.55 -0.25 3.61
CA THR A 91 -16.55 0.67 2.46
C THR A 91 -15.14 0.77 1.87
N LEU A 92 -14.13 1.07 2.69
CA LEU A 92 -12.74 1.16 2.24
C LEU A 92 -12.23 -0.17 1.69
N LYS A 93 -12.53 -1.28 2.36
CA LYS A 93 -12.17 -2.63 1.89
C LYS A 93 -12.75 -2.92 0.51
N LYS A 94 -13.99 -2.51 0.24
CA LYS A 94 -14.67 -2.72 -1.04
C LYS A 94 -14.12 -1.79 -2.14
N THR A 95 -13.93 -0.51 -1.84
CA THR A 95 -13.42 0.50 -2.78
C THR A 95 -12.00 0.16 -3.24
N PHE A 96 -11.13 -0.18 -2.28
CA PHE A 96 -9.72 -0.48 -2.54
C PHE A 96 -9.45 -1.98 -2.62
N ARG A 97 -10.41 -2.79 -3.08
CA ARG A 97 -10.22 -4.22 -3.30
C ARG A 97 -9.26 -4.48 -4.47
N SER A 98 -8.57 -5.61 -4.44
CA SER A 98 -7.82 -6.07 -5.61
C SER A 98 -8.80 -6.44 -6.72
N ARG A 99 -8.61 -5.91 -7.93
CA ARG A 99 -9.14 -6.55 -9.14
C ARG A 99 -8.21 -7.73 -9.38
N GLY A 100 -8.74 -8.95 -9.47
CA GLY A 100 -7.95 -10.20 -9.52
C GLY A 100 -6.81 -10.18 -10.55
N ALA A 101 -5.92 -11.18 -10.47
CA ALA A 101 -4.76 -11.25 -11.35
C ALA A 101 -5.18 -11.09 -12.82
N LYS A 102 -4.63 -10.09 -13.50
CA LYS A 102 -4.80 -9.97 -14.95
C LYS A 102 -4.04 -11.15 -15.55
N LEU A 103 -4.77 -12.08 -16.16
CA LEU A 103 -4.18 -13.13 -16.99
C LEU A 103 -3.52 -12.42 -18.17
N TRP A 104 -2.20 -12.49 -18.24
CA TRP A 104 -1.48 -12.11 -19.44
C TRP A 104 -1.61 -13.28 -20.41
N PRO A 105 -2.16 -13.08 -21.61
CA PRO A 105 -2.22 -14.14 -22.60
C PRO A 105 -0.80 -14.59 -22.92
N MET A 106 -0.61 -15.91 -23.04
CA MET A 106 0.64 -16.46 -23.55
C MET A 106 0.81 -15.98 -24.99
N ILE A 107 1.97 -15.43 -25.31
CA ILE A 107 2.27 -14.97 -26.68
C ILE A 107 2.68 -16.21 -27.48
N GLU A 108 2.04 -16.41 -28.63
CA GLU A 108 2.35 -17.51 -29.54
C GLU A 108 3.70 -17.31 -30.22
N LYS A 109 4.38 -18.42 -30.55
CA LYS A 109 5.73 -18.39 -31.17
C LYS A 109 5.74 -17.56 -32.46
N ASP A 110 4.72 -17.70 -33.30
CA ASP A 110 4.65 -17.01 -34.59
C ASP A 110 4.54 -15.49 -34.42
N ILE A 111 3.85 -15.01 -33.36
CA ILE A 111 3.80 -13.58 -33.02
C ILE A 111 5.16 -13.09 -32.54
N ILE A 112 5.89 -13.91 -31.78
CA ILE A 112 7.26 -13.56 -31.33
C ILE A 112 8.19 -13.46 -32.54
N ASP A 113 8.14 -14.44 -33.44
CA ASP A 113 8.93 -14.43 -34.68
C ASP A 113 8.58 -13.20 -35.53
N GLU A 114 7.29 -12.89 -35.71
CA GLU A 114 6.85 -11.70 -36.42
C GLU A 114 7.38 -10.40 -35.80
N ILE A 115 7.33 -10.23 -34.47
CA ILE A 115 7.86 -9.03 -33.78
C ILE A 115 9.37 -8.90 -34.01
N ILE A 116 10.12 -10.00 -33.94
CA ILE A 116 11.58 -9.99 -34.12
C ILE A 116 11.94 -9.63 -35.56
N PHE A 117 11.29 -10.24 -36.55
CA PHE A 117 11.65 -10.11 -37.95
C PHE A 117 10.95 -8.95 -38.69
N ARG A 118 9.95 -8.28 -38.09
CA ARG A 118 9.31 -7.07 -38.65
C ARG A 118 9.98 -5.75 -38.25
N THR A 119 11.09 -5.77 -37.53
CA THR A 119 11.82 -4.54 -37.16
C THR A 119 12.88 -4.13 -38.19
N GLU A 120 12.81 -4.66 -39.42
CA GLU A 120 13.61 -4.22 -40.59
C GLU A 120 12.84 -3.25 -41.48
#